data_AF-A0AAW5IF69-F1
#
_entry.id   AF-A0AAW5IF69-F1
#
_cell.length_a   1.000
_cell.length_b   1.000
_cell.length_c   1.000
_cell.angle_alpha   90.00
_cell.angle_beta   90.00
_cell.angle_gamma   90.00
#
_symmetry.space_group_name_H-M   'P 1'
#
loop_
_entity.id
_entity.type
_entity.pdbx_description
1 polymer ?
#
loop_
_entity_poly.entity_id
_entity_poly.type
_entity_poly.pdbx_seq_one_letter_code
_entity_poly.pdbx_strand_id
1 'polypeptide(L)'
;MKAILLENGIYIGVDTNVDKSLDDSKIQESKELVCCSNVYSSGETILFGGRVGVRYRSSSDWNLSVDGIKIKVLGYDTNYPYFANSFQNVVAYLNQMQQLGVDTFLANYKLSLEKTKVELTVICDKLEGELSVQENEGKAKLLAKLRGVIIEMIVILFALMVDVNVGLDNHNYVDAYNEIVNEYSVD
;
A
#
# COMPACT_ATOMS: atom_id res chain seq x y z
N MET A 1 -15.41 14.10 -7.74
CA MET A 1 -14.96 13.63 -6.41
C MET A 1 -14.71 12.13 -6.42
N LYS A 2 -13.74 11.61 -5.66
CA LYS A 2 -13.57 10.18 -5.35
C LYS A 2 -13.95 9.90 -3.91
N ALA A 3 -14.68 8.82 -3.62
CA ALA A 3 -15.06 8.44 -2.26
C ALA A 3 -15.12 6.93 -2.07
N ILE A 4 -14.80 6.45 -0.86
CA ILE A 4 -14.97 5.07 -0.44
C ILE A 4 -16.21 5.02 0.44
N LEU A 5 -17.13 4.11 0.11
CA LEU A 5 -18.34 3.81 0.86
C LEU A 5 -18.26 2.38 1.42
N LEU A 6 -18.88 2.10 2.55
CA LEU A 6 -19.06 0.76 3.11
C LEU A 6 -20.53 0.38 3.05
N GLU A 7 -20.89 -0.45 2.08
CA GLU A 7 -22.26 -0.90 1.87
C GLU A 7 -22.35 -2.42 2.01
N ASN A 8 -23.23 -2.90 2.89
CA ASN A 8 -23.43 -4.33 3.16
C ASN A 8 -22.13 -5.10 3.47
N GLY A 9 -21.19 -4.45 4.17
CA GLY A 9 -19.91 -5.03 4.52
C GLY A 9 -18.90 -5.10 3.37
N ILE A 10 -19.12 -4.36 2.28
CA ILE A 10 -18.22 -4.28 1.12
C ILE A 10 -17.80 -2.82 0.92
N TYR A 11 -16.50 -2.59 0.74
CA TYR A 11 -15.98 -1.28 0.40
C TYR A 11 -16.16 -1.02 -1.10
N ILE A 12 -16.83 0.08 -1.44
CA ILE A 12 -17.13 0.50 -2.81
C ILE A 12 -16.40 1.80 -3.10
N GLY A 13 -15.65 1.83 -4.20
CA GLY A 13 -15.03 3.06 -4.70
C GLY A 13 -15.93 3.77 -5.69
N VAL A 14 -16.35 4.99 -5.40
CA VAL A 14 -17.10 5.86 -6.31
C VAL A 14 -16.21 7.00 -6.81
N ASP A 15 -16.32 7.33 -8.10
CA ASP A 15 -15.62 8.45 -8.73
C ASP A 15 -16.59 9.25 -9.62
N THR A 16 -17.06 10.38 -9.13
CA THR A 16 -18.05 11.22 -9.81
C THR A 16 -17.46 11.99 -11.00
N ASN A 17 -16.12 12.02 -11.14
CA ASN A 17 -15.50 12.52 -12.37
C ASN A 17 -15.64 11.50 -13.51
N VAL A 18 -15.75 10.22 -13.17
CA VAL A 18 -15.95 9.11 -14.12
C VAL A 18 -17.44 8.88 -14.36
N ASP A 19 -18.22 8.79 -13.29
CA ASP A 19 -19.67 8.63 -13.36
C ASP A 19 -20.40 9.93 -12.96
N LYS A 20 -20.77 10.71 -13.97
CA LYS A 20 -21.46 12.00 -13.80
C LYS A 20 -22.91 11.88 -13.31
N SER A 21 -23.45 10.67 -13.22
CA SER A 21 -24.79 10.45 -12.65
C SER A 21 -24.79 10.52 -11.11
N LEU A 22 -23.60 10.41 -10.49
CA LEU A 22 -23.42 10.46 -9.06
C LEU A 22 -23.41 11.91 -8.54
N ASP A 23 -24.11 12.13 -7.42
CA ASP A 23 -24.23 13.44 -6.77
C ASP A 23 -23.26 13.53 -5.58
N ASP A 24 -22.28 14.43 -5.69
CA ASP A 24 -21.26 14.65 -4.66
C ASP A 24 -21.86 14.99 -3.29
N SER A 25 -22.96 15.75 -3.25
CA SER A 25 -23.56 16.21 -1.99
C SER A 25 -24.21 15.04 -1.26
N LYS A 26 -24.92 14.18 -2.00
CA LYS A 26 -25.56 12.98 -1.43
C LYS A 26 -24.53 11.98 -0.91
N ILE A 27 -23.40 11.84 -1.61
CA ILE A 27 -22.30 10.97 -1.17
C ILE A 27 -21.68 11.50 0.13
N GLN A 28 -21.55 12.83 0.29
CA GLN A 28 -21.00 13.42 1.52
C GLN A 28 -21.92 13.26 2.73
N GLU A 29 -23.24 13.21 2.52
CA GLU A 29 -24.24 13.02 3.57
C GLU A 29 -24.52 11.53 3.88
N SER A 30 -23.95 10.61 3.10
CA SER A 30 -24.13 9.16 3.27
C SER A 30 -23.54 8.67 4.60
N LYS A 31 -24.29 7.83 5.30
CA LYS A 31 -23.83 7.16 6.54
C LYS A 31 -22.80 6.06 6.24
N GLU A 32 -22.78 5.59 5.00
CA GLU A 32 -21.87 4.60 4.47
C GLU A 32 -20.51 5.22 4.10
N LEU A 33 -20.37 6.55 4.12
CA LEU A 33 -19.14 7.23 3.75
C LEU A 33 -17.98 6.91 4.70
N VAL A 34 -16.88 6.43 4.12
CA VAL A 34 -15.64 6.09 4.83
C VAL A 34 -14.58 7.17 4.65
N CYS A 35 -14.29 7.55 3.41
CA CYS A 35 -13.25 8.54 3.08
C CYS A 35 -13.53 9.17 1.72
N CYS A 36 -13.27 10.47 1.53
CA CYS A 36 -13.39 11.09 0.20
C CYS A 36 -12.35 12.17 -0.09
N SER A 37 -12.22 12.50 -1.38
CA SER A 37 -11.21 13.40 -1.93
C SER A 37 -11.52 14.89 -1.73
N ASN A 38 -12.71 15.24 -1.24
CA ASN A 38 -13.22 16.61 -1.22
C ASN A 38 -13.23 17.25 0.17
N VAL A 39 -12.89 16.50 1.22
CA VAL A 39 -12.67 17.09 2.54
C VAL A 39 -11.25 17.66 2.55
N TYR A 40 -11.13 18.98 2.45
CA TYR A 40 -9.84 19.70 2.64
C TYR A 40 -9.26 19.52 4.05
N SER A 41 -9.95 18.83 4.96
CA SER A 41 -9.36 18.36 6.21
C SER A 41 -8.50 17.14 5.91
N SER A 42 -7.23 17.21 6.27
CA SER A 42 -6.21 16.15 6.27
C SER A 42 -6.54 14.94 7.16
N GLY A 43 -7.83 14.65 7.39
CA GLY A 43 -8.33 13.58 8.22
C GLY A 43 -7.93 12.23 7.64
N GLU A 44 -7.27 11.44 8.48
CA GLU A 44 -7.06 10.02 8.25
C GLU A 44 -8.28 9.28 8.80
N THR A 45 -8.94 8.50 7.96
CA THR A 45 -10.00 7.60 8.40
C THR A 45 -9.34 6.39 9.04
N ILE A 46 -9.68 6.12 10.29
CA ILE A 46 -9.15 4.99 11.05
C ILE A 46 -10.19 3.86 11.07
N LEU A 47 -9.75 2.67 10.67
CA LEU A 47 -10.58 1.47 10.47
C LEU A 47 -9.99 0.29 11.25
N PHE A 48 -10.77 -0.81 11.33
CA PHE A 48 -10.34 -2.08 11.90
C PHE A 48 -9.74 -1.94 13.31
N GLY A 49 -10.47 -1.29 14.22
CA GLY A 49 -10.08 -1.16 15.63
C GLY A 49 -8.87 -0.26 15.88
N GLY A 50 -8.54 0.66 14.97
CA GLY A 50 -7.41 1.57 15.15
C GLY A 50 -6.22 1.27 14.25
N ARG A 51 -6.19 0.07 13.66
CA ARG A 51 -4.98 -0.45 12.99
C ARG A 51 -4.79 0.10 11.59
N VAL A 52 -5.89 0.37 10.87
CA VAL A 52 -5.80 0.72 9.44
C VAL A 52 -6.11 2.19 9.25
N GLY A 53 -5.16 2.93 8.69
CA GLY A 53 -5.33 4.33 8.31
C GLY A 53 -5.55 4.49 6.82
N VAL A 54 -6.58 5.22 6.42
CA VAL A 54 -6.84 5.60 5.03
C VAL A 54 -6.82 7.11 4.93
N ARG A 55 -5.98 7.65 4.04
CA ARG A 55 -5.89 9.09 3.84
C ARG A 55 -5.82 9.42 2.36
N TYR A 56 -6.63 10.38 1.95
CA TYR A 56 -6.47 11.07 0.68
C TYR A 56 -5.51 12.24 0.85
N ARG A 57 -4.44 12.30 0.05
CA ARG A 57 -3.47 13.42 0.07
C ARG A 57 -3.59 14.33 -1.15
N SER A 58 -3.85 13.77 -2.31
CA SER A 58 -4.08 14.50 -3.57
C SER A 58 -4.80 13.60 -4.57
N SER A 59 -5.22 14.15 -5.72
CA SER A 59 -6.06 13.47 -6.73
C SER A 59 -5.55 12.11 -7.21
N SER A 60 -4.27 11.84 -7.00
CA SER A 60 -3.53 10.64 -7.38
C SER A 60 -2.80 9.95 -6.22
N ASP A 61 -2.87 10.45 -4.98
CA ASP A 61 -2.12 9.92 -3.84
C ASP A 61 -3.07 9.50 -2.70
N TRP A 62 -3.52 8.24 -2.75
CA TRP A 62 -4.22 7.58 -1.66
C TRP A 62 -3.21 6.81 -0.82
N ASN A 63 -3.21 7.08 0.48
CA ASN A 63 -2.36 6.43 1.45
C ASN A 63 -3.18 5.41 2.23
N LEU A 64 -2.63 4.21 2.34
CA LEU A 64 -3.11 3.15 3.21
C LEU A 64 -1.98 2.80 4.18
N SER A 65 -2.29 2.72 5.46
CA SER A 65 -1.36 2.30 6.50
C SER A 65 -1.97 1.19 7.34
N VAL A 66 -1.14 0.31 7.86
CA VAL A 66 -1.51 -0.68 8.88
C VAL A 66 -0.49 -0.57 10.01
N ASP A 67 -0.96 -0.34 11.23
CA ASP A 67 -0.13 -0.15 12.43
C ASP A 67 0.98 0.91 12.21
N GLY A 68 0.64 1.98 11.47
CA GLY A 68 1.56 3.06 11.11
C GLY A 68 2.50 2.76 9.92
N ILE A 69 2.53 1.51 9.43
CA ILE A 69 3.34 1.09 8.29
C ILE A 69 2.57 1.38 7.00
N LYS A 70 3.18 2.14 6.08
CA LYS A 70 2.54 2.47 4.80
C LYS A 70 2.51 1.25 3.90
N ILE A 71 1.32 0.79 3.55
CA ILE A 71 1.10 -0.16 2.49
C ILE A 71 1.23 0.59 1.17
N LYS A 72 2.13 0.14 0.30
CA LYS A 72 2.37 0.80 -0.98
C LYS A 72 2.40 -0.20 -2.12
N VAL A 73 1.95 0.25 -3.28
CA VAL A 73 2.15 -0.47 -4.53
C VAL A 73 3.22 0.26 -5.34
N LEU A 74 4.10 -0.52 -5.96
CA LEU A 74 5.05 0.00 -6.93
C LEU A 74 4.28 0.44 -8.19
N GLY A 75 4.32 1.74 -8.48
CA GLY A 75 3.79 2.36 -9.68
C GLY A 75 4.91 2.87 -10.59
N TYR A 76 4.55 3.17 -11.83
CA TYR A 76 5.45 3.76 -12.82
C TYR A 76 4.79 5.00 -13.41
N ASP A 77 5.46 6.14 -13.33
CA ASP A 77 5.17 7.31 -14.16
C ASP A 77 6.27 7.38 -15.23
N THR A 78 6.00 8.09 -16.32
CA THR A 78 6.85 8.37 -17.47
C THR A 78 8.32 8.65 -17.15
N ASN A 79 8.64 9.15 -15.94
CA ASN A 79 10.00 9.56 -15.58
C ASN A 79 10.66 8.73 -14.45
N TYR A 80 9.93 8.18 -13.48
CA TYR A 80 10.51 7.50 -12.31
C TYR A 80 9.56 6.44 -11.70
N PRO A 81 10.10 5.34 -11.13
CA PRO A 81 9.30 4.49 -10.26
C PRO A 81 8.88 5.28 -9.02
N TYR A 82 7.62 5.14 -8.62
CA TYR A 82 7.10 5.76 -7.40
C TYR A 82 6.24 4.75 -6.65
N PHE A 83 6.07 4.97 -5.35
CA PHE A 83 5.26 4.11 -4.50
C PHE A 83 4.05 4.89 -4.01
N ALA A 84 2.88 4.58 -4.57
CA ALA A 84 1.60 5.12 -4.14
C ALA A 84 0.50 4.08 -4.36
N ASN A 85 -0.63 4.23 -3.66
CA ASN A 85 -1.80 3.43 -3.98
C ASN A 85 -2.69 4.23 -4.93
N SER A 86 -3.15 3.56 -5.99
CA SER A 86 -4.33 4.03 -6.69
C SER A 86 -5.54 3.94 -5.76
N PHE A 87 -6.55 4.74 -6.06
CA PHE A 87 -7.85 4.67 -5.37
C PHE A 87 -8.41 3.24 -5.39
N GLN A 88 -8.34 2.57 -6.54
CA GLN A 88 -8.82 1.21 -6.74
C GLN A 88 -8.03 0.20 -5.89
N ASN A 89 -6.71 0.39 -5.76
CA ASN A 89 -5.88 -0.50 -4.93
C ASN A 89 -6.28 -0.41 -3.46
N VAL A 90 -6.53 0.80 -2.94
CA VAL A 90 -6.99 0.99 -1.56
C VAL A 90 -8.32 0.27 -1.34
N VAL A 91 -9.29 0.45 -2.22
CA VAL A 91 -10.60 -0.22 -2.13
C VAL A 91 -10.45 -1.75 -2.16
N ALA A 92 -9.60 -2.28 -3.05
CA ALA A 92 -9.33 -3.71 -3.12
C ALA A 92 -8.69 -4.25 -1.83
N TYR A 93 -7.71 -3.54 -1.26
CA TYR A 93 -7.06 -3.94 -0.01
C TYR A 93 -7.99 -3.86 1.19
N LEU A 94 -8.85 -2.84 1.29
CA LEU A 94 -9.87 -2.76 2.34
C LEU A 94 -10.83 -3.96 2.26
N ASN A 95 -11.25 -4.37 1.05
CA ASN A 95 -12.07 -5.56 0.88
C ASN A 95 -11.34 -6.86 1.25
N GLN A 96 -10.04 -6.98 0.93
CA GLN A 96 -9.24 -8.13 1.36
C GLN A 96 -9.12 -8.19 2.88
N MET A 97 -8.86 -7.06 3.54
CA MET A 97 -8.82 -6.97 5.01
C MET A 97 -10.18 -7.31 5.63
N GLN A 98 -11.27 -6.86 5.03
CA GLN A 98 -12.63 -7.18 5.46
C GLN A 98 -12.94 -8.68 5.36
N GLN A 99 -12.47 -9.33 4.31
CA GLN A 99 -12.72 -10.75 4.06
C GLN A 99 -11.80 -11.68 4.87
N LEU A 100 -10.52 -11.34 4.96
CA LEU A 100 -9.47 -12.23 5.47
C LEU A 100 -9.00 -11.88 6.89
N GLY A 101 -9.31 -10.67 7.35
CA GLY A 101 -8.67 -10.05 8.51
C GLY A 101 -7.37 -9.32 8.14
N VAL A 102 -7.01 -8.34 8.97
CA VAL A 102 -5.85 -7.46 8.76
C VAL A 102 -4.52 -8.24 8.77
N ASP A 103 -4.35 -9.19 9.68
CA ASP A 103 -3.10 -9.95 9.81
C ASP A 103 -2.87 -10.90 8.64
N THR A 104 -3.93 -11.61 8.21
CA THR A 104 -3.88 -12.45 7.01
C THR A 104 -3.58 -11.61 5.77
N PHE A 105 -4.16 -10.41 5.66
CA PHE A 105 -3.81 -9.48 4.59
C PHE A 105 -2.32 -9.09 4.62
N LEU A 106 -1.78 -8.71 5.79
CA LEU A 106 -0.38 -8.33 5.93
C LEU A 106 0.58 -9.48 5.57
N ALA A 107 0.27 -10.70 6.00
CA ALA A 107 1.05 -11.89 5.66
C ALA A 107 1.06 -12.13 4.14
N ASN A 108 -0.11 -12.01 3.48
CA ASN A 108 -0.23 -12.14 2.03
C ASN A 108 0.51 -11.01 1.29
N TYR A 109 0.44 -9.78 1.81
CA TYR A 109 1.15 -8.64 1.26
C TYR A 109 2.68 -8.85 1.32
N LYS A 110 3.20 -9.32 2.46
CA LYS A 110 4.62 -9.69 2.61
C LYS A 110 5.04 -10.73 1.58
N LEU A 111 4.28 -11.82 1.43
CA LEU A 111 4.57 -12.87 0.45
C LEU A 111 4.61 -12.33 -0.99
N SER A 112 3.72 -11.39 -1.31
CA SER A 112 3.71 -10.71 -2.62
C SER A 112 5.00 -9.89 -2.84
N LEU A 113 5.44 -9.12 -1.83
CA LEU A 113 6.70 -8.37 -1.90
C LEU A 113 7.91 -9.29 -2.06
N GLU A 114 7.96 -10.42 -1.34
CA GLU A 114 9.01 -11.42 -1.45
C GLU A 114 9.08 -12.01 -2.87
N LYS A 115 7.93 -12.36 -3.44
CA LYS A 115 7.83 -12.86 -4.81
C LYS A 115 8.34 -11.82 -5.82
N THR A 116 7.89 -10.57 -5.71
CA THR A 116 8.36 -9.50 -6.61
C THR A 116 9.86 -9.27 -6.49
N LYS A 117 10.42 -9.31 -5.28
CA LYS A 117 11.88 -9.21 -5.07
C LYS A 117 12.63 -10.33 -5.80
N VAL A 118 12.17 -11.58 -5.69
CA VAL A 118 12.78 -12.72 -6.38
C VAL A 118 12.73 -12.52 -7.89
N GLU A 119 11.57 -12.14 -8.44
CA GLU A 119 11.41 -11.88 -9.88
C GLU A 119 12.35 -10.77 -10.38
N LEU A 120 12.46 -9.66 -9.65
CA LEU A 120 13.37 -8.57 -9.99
C LEU A 120 14.84 -8.98 -9.90
N THR A 121 15.21 -9.81 -8.93
CA THR A 121 16.57 -10.34 -8.79
C THR A 121 16.95 -11.17 -10.01
N VAL A 122 16.05 -12.06 -10.46
CA VAL A 122 16.26 -12.87 -11.68
C VAL A 122 16.43 -11.98 -12.93
N ILE A 123 15.66 -10.89 -13.05
CA ILE A 123 15.82 -9.95 -14.16
C ILE A 123 17.16 -9.22 -14.06
N CYS A 124 17.57 -8.82 -12.87
CA CYS A 124 18.86 -8.17 -12.61
C CYS A 124 20.04 -9.06 -13.05
N ASP A 125 20.00 -10.35 -12.72
CA ASP A 125 21.03 -11.33 -13.11
C ASP A 125 21.07 -11.52 -14.63
N LYS A 126 19.91 -11.56 -15.30
CA LYS A 126 19.84 -11.64 -16.77
C LYS A 126 20.45 -10.41 -17.44
N LEU A 127 20.19 -9.21 -16.90
CA LEU A 127 20.76 -7.97 -17.44
C LEU A 127 22.28 -7.93 -17.27
N GLU A 128 22.81 -8.47 -16.17
CA GLU A 128 24.25 -8.62 -15.97
C GLU A 128 24.87 -9.54 -17.02
N GLY A 129 24.23 -10.68 -17.29
CA GLY A 129 24.60 -11.58 -18.38
C GLY A 129 24.64 -10.88 -19.73
N GLU A 130 23.57 -10.19 -20.11
CA GLU A 130 23.50 -9.44 -21.38
C GLU A 130 24.54 -8.32 -21.48
N LEU A 131 24.83 -7.63 -20.37
CA LEU A 131 25.85 -6.58 -20.30
C LEU A 131 27.25 -7.12 -20.58
N SER A 132 27.59 -8.30 -20.02
CA SER A 132 28.91 -8.90 -20.15
C SER A 132 29.31 -9.27 -21.59
N VAL A 133 28.33 -9.43 -22.47
CA VAL A 133 28.52 -9.80 -23.89
C VAL A 133 28.18 -8.68 -24.86
N GLN A 134 27.88 -7.47 -24.36
CA GLN A 134 27.41 -6.36 -25.19
C GLN A 134 28.57 -5.54 -25.77
N GLU A 135 28.69 -5.56 -27.09
CA GLU A 135 29.72 -4.79 -27.81
C GLU A 135 29.26 -3.36 -28.18
N ASN A 136 27.94 -3.12 -28.27
CA ASN A 136 27.41 -1.80 -28.57
C ASN A 136 27.38 -0.92 -27.32
N GLU A 137 28.22 0.12 -27.31
CA GLU A 137 28.36 1.03 -26.16
C GLU A 137 27.04 1.72 -25.75
N GLY A 138 26.21 2.11 -26.72
CA GLY A 138 24.91 2.74 -26.45
C GLY A 138 23.92 1.79 -25.77
N LYS A 139 23.86 0.55 -26.25
CA LYS A 139 23.04 -0.51 -25.66
C LYS A 139 23.58 -0.93 -24.29
N ALA A 140 24.90 -1.03 -24.12
CA ALA A 140 25.53 -1.32 -22.84
C ALA A 140 25.18 -0.26 -21.78
N LYS A 141 25.26 1.04 -22.13
CA LYS A 141 24.85 2.14 -21.24
C LYS A 141 23.37 2.05 -20.83
N LEU A 142 22.48 1.71 -21.77
CA LEU A 142 21.06 1.55 -21.48
C LEU A 142 20.78 0.37 -20.53
N LEU A 143 21.38 -0.78 -20.80
CA LEU A 143 21.23 -1.98 -19.95
C LEU A 143 21.79 -1.76 -18.54
N ALA A 144 22.93 -1.06 -18.42
CA ALA A 144 23.54 -0.72 -17.14
C ALA A 144 22.63 0.20 -16.33
N LYS A 145 22.01 1.20 -16.99
CA LYS A 145 21.02 2.07 -16.35
C LYS A 145 19.80 1.30 -15.88
N LEU A 146 19.25 0.40 -16.72
CA LEU A 146 18.10 -0.42 -16.36
C LEU A 146 18.40 -1.33 -15.16
N ARG A 147 19.57 -1.99 -15.15
CA ARG A 147 20.02 -2.81 -14.02
C ARG A 147 20.14 -1.99 -12.73
N GLY A 148 20.69 -0.78 -12.81
CA GLY A 148 20.76 0.14 -11.67
C GLY A 148 19.38 0.44 -11.07
N VAL A 149 18.39 0.75 -11.90
CA VAL A 149 17.01 1.01 -11.44
C VAL A 149 16.40 -0.23 -10.76
N ILE A 150 16.61 -1.42 -11.32
CA ILE A 150 16.09 -2.66 -10.72
C ILE A 150 16.73 -2.92 -9.34
N ILE A 151 18.03 -2.66 -9.18
CA ILE A 151 18.71 -2.79 -7.88
C ILE A 151 18.10 -1.83 -6.85
N GLU A 152 17.85 -0.58 -7.22
CA GLU A 152 17.17 0.39 -6.33
C GLU A 152 15.78 -0.12 -5.90
N MET A 153 15.01 -0.69 -6.83
CA MET A 153 13.71 -1.28 -6.53
C MET A 153 13.80 -2.48 -5.57
N ILE A 154 14.80 -3.35 -5.74
CA ILE A 154 15.05 -4.48 -4.84
C ILE A 154 15.36 -4.00 -3.41
N VAL A 155 16.18 -2.95 -3.28
CA VAL A 155 16.51 -2.35 -1.96
C VAL A 155 15.27 -1.79 -1.29
N ILE A 156 14.40 -1.10 -2.04
CA ILE A 156 13.16 -0.53 -1.48
C ILE A 156 12.19 -1.64 -1.07
N LEU A 157 12.01 -2.69 -1.89
CA LEU A 157 11.19 -3.84 -1.52
C LEU A 157 11.71 -4.52 -0.25
N PHE A 158 13.02 -4.62 -0.10
CA PHE A 158 13.62 -5.15 1.12
C PHE A 158 13.27 -4.30 2.35
N ALA A 159 13.39 -2.98 2.27
CA ALA A 159 12.99 -2.09 3.36
C ALA A 159 11.50 -2.24 3.72
N LEU A 160 10.62 -2.30 2.71
CA LEU A 160 9.18 -2.49 2.94
C LEU A 160 8.87 -3.83 3.63
N MET A 161 9.55 -4.91 3.26
CA MET A 161 9.36 -6.21 3.93
C MET A 161 9.83 -6.18 5.38
N VAL A 162 10.93 -5.47 5.68
CA VAL A 162 11.40 -5.28 7.06
C VAL A 162 10.35 -4.52 7.87
N ASP A 163 9.80 -3.43 7.34
CA ASP A 163 8.74 -2.67 8.01
C ASP A 163 7.51 -3.55 8.27
N VAL A 164 7.08 -4.37 7.30
CA VAL A 164 5.93 -5.28 7.46
C VAL A 164 6.20 -6.37 8.52
N ASN A 165 7.42 -6.89 8.64
CA ASN A 165 7.78 -7.81 9.73
C ASN A 165 7.61 -7.16 11.08
N VAL A 166 8.09 -5.92 11.25
CA VAL A 166 7.91 -5.15 12.49
C VAL A 166 6.42 -4.98 12.81
N GLY A 167 5.59 -4.75 11.79
CA GLY A 167 4.13 -4.66 11.95
C GLY A 167 3.48 -5.98 12.38
N LEU A 168 3.87 -7.10 11.76
CA LEU A 168 3.38 -8.43 12.13
C LEU A 168 3.82 -8.84 13.55
N ASP A 169 5.05 -8.50 13.93
CA ASP A 169 5.61 -8.78 15.25
C ASP A 169 5.08 -7.83 16.34
N ASN A 170 4.33 -6.79 15.97
CA ASN A 170 3.80 -5.77 16.88
C ASN A 170 2.76 -6.34 17.88
N HIS A 171 2.10 -7.46 17.54
CA HIS A 171 1.20 -8.16 18.48
C HIS A 171 1.94 -8.69 19.72
N ASN A 172 3.22 -9.11 19.58
CA ASN A 172 4.01 -9.50 20.75
C ASN A 172 4.28 -8.31 21.69
N TYR A 173 4.40 -7.09 21.15
CA TYR A 173 4.56 -5.88 21.95
C TYR A 173 3.25 -5.48 22.64
N VAL A 174 2.12 -5.59 21.94
CA VAL A 174 0.79 -5.34 22.50
C VAL A 174 0.43 -6.39 23.56
N ASP A 175 0.76 -7.66 23.33
CA ASP A 175 0.53 -8.75 24.29
C ASP A 175 1.40 -8.59 25.54
N ALA A 176 2.70 -8.29 25.40
CA ALA A 176 3.57 -7.99 26.54
C ALA A 176 3.15 -6.72 27.29
N TYR A 177 2.69 -5.67 26.57
CA TYR A 177 2.15 -4.46 27.17
C TYR A 177 0.85 -4.75 27.94
N ASN A 178 -0.06 -5.52 27.37
CA ASN A 178 -1.31 -5.91 28.02
C ASN A 178 -1.08 -6.87 29.20
N GLU A 179 -0.08 -7.74 29.13
CA GLU A 179 0.31 -8.62 30.23
C GLU A 179 0.86 -7.80 31.42
N ILE A 180 1.73 -6.81 31.14
CA ILE A 180 2.20 -5.84 32.14
C ILE A 180 1.04 -4.99 32.68
N VAL A 181 0.19 -4.42 31.81
CA VAL A 181 -0.95 -3.60 32.25
C VAL A 181 -1.90 -4.42 33.13
N ASN A 182 -2.20 -5.66 32.78
CA ASN A 182 -3.08 -6.53 33.59
C ASN A 182 -2.43 -6.98 34.90
N GLU A 183 -1.11 -7.17 34.94
CA GLU A 183 -0.38 -7.53 36.18
C GLU A 183 -0.32 -6.37 37.18
N TYR A 184 -0.32 -5.12 36.72
CA TYR A 184 -0.22 -3.92 37.56
C TYR A 184 -1.50 -3.06 37.62
N SER A 185 -2.60 -3.51 37.02
CA SER A 185 -3.91 -2.88 37.19
C SER A 185 -4.47 -3.25 38.56
N VAL A 186 -4.56 -2.27 39.45
CA VAL A 186 -5.22 -2.41 40.75
C VAL A 186 -6.69 -2.03 40.57
N ASP A 187 -7.60 -2.86 41.09
CA ASP A 187 -9.05 -2.59 41.17
C ASP A 187 -9.38 -1.20 41.76
#